data_AF-A0A9W4FDF6-F1
#
_entry.id   AF-A0A9W4FDF6-F1
#
_cell.length_a   1.000
_cell.length_b   1.000
_cell.length_c   1.000
_cell.angle_alpha   90.00
_cell.angle_beta   90.00
_cell.angle_gamma   90.00
#
_symmetry.space_group_name_H-M   'P 1'
#
loop_
_entity.id
_entity.type
_entity.pdbx_description
1 polymer ?
#
loop_
_entity_poly.entity_id
_entity_poly.type
_entity_poly.pdbx_seq_one_letter_code
_entity_poly.pdbx_strand_id
1 'polypeptide(L)'
;MRWIVLFAAAIALAAPASADGERLTWPLRPRPAVVRMFDAPSPNWKPGHRGVDLAGAPGQPVFATAGGTVVFAGELAGRPVVSIAHPGGLRTSYEPVAASVRAGRRVDAGAMLGHLEAGHAGCGAAACLHWGAMWGPASRADYVDPLGLVVDTPIRLKPVR
;
A
#
# COMPACT_ATOMS: atom_id res chain seq x y z
N MET A 1 43.27 -27.27 36.62
CA MET A 1 41.90 -27.51 36.12
C MET A 1 41.45 -26.30 35.33
N ARG A 2 41.43 -26.38 33.99
CA ARG A 2 41.00 -25.29 33.10
C ARG A 2 39.58 -25.63 32.62
N TRP A 3 38.59 -24.87 33.07
CA TRP A 3 37.22 -24.99 32.58
C TRP A 3 37.11 -24.18 31.28
N ILE A 4 37.03 -24.88 30.15
CA ILE A 4 36.68 -24.27 28.87
C ILE A 4 35.15 -24.21 28.82
N VAL A 5 34.58 -23.01 29.00
CA VAL A 5 33.16 -22.75 28.78
C VAL A 5 32.94 -22.73 27.27
N LEU A 6 32.30 -23.77 26.74
CA LEU A 6 31.83 -23.82 25.36
C LEU A 6 30.70 -22.80 25.19
N PHE A 7 31.01 -21.66 24.57
CA PHE A 7 30.00 -20.81 23.96
C PHE A 7 29.44 -21.55 22.74
N ALA A 8 28.33 -22.26 22.93
CA ALA A 8 27.53 -22.76 21.83
C ALA A 8 26.90 -21.56 21.13
N ALA A 9 27.56 -21.07 20.07
CA ALA A 9 26.98 -20.11 19.16
C ALA A 9 25.81 -20.78 18.42
N ALA A 10 24.60 -20.58 18.93
CA ALA A 10 23.38 -20.83 18.17
C ALA A 10 23.32 -19.81 17.03
N ILE A 11 24.01 -20.11 15.93
CA ILE A 11 23.82 -19.43 14.65
C ILE A 11 22.40 -19.81 14.22
N ALA A 12 21.44 -18.96 14.56
CA ALA A 12 20.07 -19.09 14.12
C ALA A 12 20.09 -19.19 12.58
N LEU A 13 19.54 -20.30 12.06
CA LEU A 13 19.19 -20.42 10.65
C LEU A 13 18.10 -19.37 10.35
N ALA A 14 18.51 -18.14 10.09
CA ALA A 14 17.63 -17.16 9.49
C ALA A 14 17.30 -17.68 8.08
N ALA A 15 16.02 -18.00 7.84
CA ALA A 15 15.54 -18.28 6.50
C ALA A 15 15.95 -17.12 5.57
N PRO A 16 16.33 -17.40 4.31
CA PRO A 16 16.68 -16.34 3.38
C PRO A 16 15.50 -15.37 3.29
N ALA A 17 15.78 -14.08 3.45
CA ALA A 17 14.79 -13.05 3.18
C ALA A 17 14.44 -13.16 1.69
N SER A 18 13.26 -13.70 1.38
CA SER A 18 12.72 -13.62 0.04
C SER A 18 12.24 -12.19 -0.15
N ALA A 19 12.97 -11.44 -0.97
CA ALA A 19 12.42 -10.24 -1.56
C ALA A 19 11.40 -10.71 -2.59
N ASP A 20 10.17 -10.93 -2.17
CA ASP A 20 9.10 -11.10 -3.13
C ASP A 20 9.04 -9.82 -3.94
N GLY A 21 9.45 -9.92 -5.20
CA GLY A 21 9.18 -8.93 -6.23
C GLY A 21 7.68 -8.90 -6.55
N GLU A 22 6.83 -8.95 -5.52
CA GLU A 22 5.38 -8.91 -5.61
C GLU A 22 5.00 -7.53 -6.13
N ARG A 23 4.90 -7.47 -7.44
CA ARG A 23 4.14 -6.43 -8.12
C ARG A 23 2.73 -6.40 -7.51
N LEU A 24 2.27 -5.20 -7.21
CA LEU A 24 0.96 -4.95 -6.63
C LEU A 24 -0.16 -5.30 -7.61
N THR A 25 -1.29 -5.75 -7.09
CA THR A 25 -2.53 -5.88 -7.87
C THR A 25 -3.41 -4.65 -7.71
N TRP A 26 -4.38 -4.46 -8.61
CA TRP A 26 -5.33 -3.36 -8.50
C TRP A 26 -6.23 -3.50 -7.25
N PRO A 27 -6.42 -2.42 -6.46
CA PRO A 27 -7.24 -2.46 -5.24
C PRO A 27 -8.76 -2.44 -5.52
N LEU A 28 -9.16 -2.13 -6.75
CA LEU A 28 -10.54 -2.18 -7.23
C LEU A 28 -10.66 -3.15 -8.40
N ARG A 29 -11.86 -3.72 -8.57
CA ARG A 29 -12.20 -4.60 -9.68
C ARG A 29 -13.55 -4.18 -10.29
N PRO A 30 -13.68 -4.14 -11.63
CA PRO A 30 -12.63 -4.30 -12.66
C PRO A 30 -11.53 -3.21 -12.56
N ARG A 31 -10.48 -3.28 -13.40
CA ARG A 31 -9.39 -2.30 -13.37
C ARG A 31 -9.96 -0.86 -13.45
N PRO A 32 -9.73 -0.01 -12.45
CA PRO A 32 -10.34 1.31 -12.40
C PRO A 32 -9.65 2.29 -13.35
N ALA A 33 -10.38 3.32 -13.75
CA ALA A 33 -9.77 4.49 -14.38
C ALA A 33 -9.01 5.29 -13.33
N VAL A 34 -7.79 5.71 -13.65
CA VAL A 34 -7.05 6.68 -12.83
C VAL A 34 -7.55 8.06 -13.18
N VAL A 35 -8.16 8.76 -12.22
CA VAL A 35 -8.73 10.10 -12.44
C VAL A 35 -7.84 11.22 -11.91
N ARG A 36 -6.91 10.89 -11.02
CA ARG A 36 -5.88 11.83 -10.54
C ARG A 36 -4.55 11.11 -10.33
N MET A 37 -3.51 11.64 -10.94
CA MET A 37 -2.16 11.08 -10.90
C MET A 37 -1.41 11.47 -9.62
N PHE A 38 -0.37 10.71 -9.32
CA PHE A 38 0.58 11.01 -8.25
C PHE A 38 1.32 12.31 -8.53
N ASP A 39 1.51 13.12 -7.49
CA ASP A 39 2.20 14.40 -7.53
C ASP A 39 3.01 14.55 -6.24
N ALA A 40 4.28 14.15 -6.29
CA ALA A 40 5.15 14.10 -5.12
C ALA A 40 5.37 15.50 -4.52
N PRO A 41 4.96 15.76 -3.27
CA PRO A 41 5.26 17.03 -2.63
C PRO A 41 6.76 17.17 -2.35
N SER A 42 7.35 18.31 -2.71
CA SER A 42 8.74 18.65 -2.38
C SER A 42 8.86 20.02 -1.71
N PRO A 43 9.22 20.07 -0.41
CA PRO A 43 9.40 18.95 0.53
C PRO A 43 8.08 18.22 0.83
N ASN A 44 8.16 17.02 1.42
CA ASN A 44 7.02 16.08 1.52
C ASN A 44 5.82 16.58 2.36
N TRP A 45 5.98 17.68 3.12
CA TRP A 45 4.91 18.36 3.85
C TRP A 45 4.17 19.45 3.06
N LYS A 46 4.63 19.81 1.85
CA LYS A 46 3.90 20.73 0.98
C LYS A 46 2.62 20.10 0.42
N PRO A 47 1.71 20.91 -0.16
CA PRO A 47 0.62 20.41 -0.98
C PRO A 47 1.13 19.52 -2.12
N GLY A 48 0.32 18.55 -2.52
CA GLY A 48 0.63 17.58 -3.57
C GLY A 48 -0.40 16.45 -3.54
N HIS A 49 -0.08 15.34 -4.18
CA HIS A 49 -0.91 14.15 -4.23
C HIS A 49 -0.07 12.89 -3.94
N ARG A 50 -0.17 12.41 -2.69
CA ARG A 50 0.67 11.32 -2.13
C ARG A 50 0.19 9.91 -2.50
N GLY A 51 -0.55 9.81 -3.60
CA GLY A 51 -1.16 8.60 -4.11
C GLY A 51 -1.82 8.88 -5.45
N VAL A 52 -2.72 8.00 -5.88
CA VAL A 52 -3.58 8.18 -7.05
C VAL A 52 -5.04 8.07 -6.65
N ASP A 53 -5.92 8.73 -7.40
CA ASP A 53 -7.36 8.58 -7.21
C ASP A 53 -7.92 7.68 -8.31
N LEU A 54 -8.59 6.62 -7.90
CA LEU A 54 -9.15 5.59 -8.77
C LEU A 54 -10.68 5.71 -8.77
N ALA A 55 -11.27 5.85 -9.96
CA ALA A 55 -12.74 5.90 -10.07
C ALA A 55 -13.36 4.58 -9.59
N GLY A 56 -14.39 4.70 -8.76
CA GLY A 56 -15.17 3.57 -8.26
C GLY A 56 -16.63 3.93 -8.03
N ALA A 57 -17.34 3.02 -7.38
CA ALA A 57 -18.72 3.21 -6.95
C ALA A 57 -18.84 3.13 -5.42
N PRO A 58 -19.75 3.90 -4.79
CA PRO A 58 -20.07 3.71 -3.38
C PRO A 58 -20.45 2.25 -3.08
N GLY A 59 -19.91 1.70 -1.99
CA GLY A 59 -20.12 0.31 -1.61
C GLY A 59 -19.29 -0.70 -2.42
N GLN A 60 -18.46 -0.28 -3.36
CA GLN A 60 -17.60 -1.20 -4.11
C GLN A 60 -16.55 -1.84 -3.18
N PRO A 61 -16.33 -3.16 -3.25
CA PRO A 61 -15.29 -3.82 -2.46
C PRO A 61 -13.89 -3.31 -2.80
N VAL A 62 -13.08 -3.07 -1.75
CA VAL A 62 -11.67 -2.69 -1.85
C VAL A 62 -10.80 -3.83 -1.36
N PHE A 63 -9.75 -4.14 -2.11
CA PHE A 63 -8.90 -5.31 -1.87
C PHE A 63 -7.45 -4.92 -1.54
N ALA A 64 -6.78 -5.74 -0.75
CA ALA A 64 -5.35 -5.64 -0.47
C ALA A 64 -4.55 -5.84 -1.76
N THR A 65 -3.67 -4.91 -2.10
CA THR A 65 -2.89 -4.99 -3.34
C THR A 65 -1.78 -6.05 -3.29
N ALA A 66 -1.32 -6.39 -2.09
CA ALA A 66 -0.35 -7.45 -1.81
C ALA A 66 -0.54 -7.98 -0.39
N GLY A 67 0.13 -9.09 -0.04
CA GLY A 67 0.11 -9.65 1.31
C GLY A 67 0.77 -8.72 2.33
N GLY A 68 0.27 -8.70 3.56
CA GLY A 68 0.81 -7.82 4.60
C GLY A 68 0.05 -7.87 5.92
N THR A 69 0.35 -6.90 6.78
CA THR A 69 -0.32 -6.71 8.07
C THR A 69 -1.03 -5.37 8.07
N VAL A 70 -2.32 -5.39 8.42
CA VAL A 70 -3.11 -4.17 8.63
C VAL A 70 -2.53 -3.42 9.82
N VAL A 71 -2.00 -2.23 9.58
CA VAL A 71 -1.36 -1.37 10.58
C VAL A 71 -2.26 -0.21 11.01
N PHE A 72 -3.32 0.06 10.25
CA PHE A 72 -4.38 1.00 10.63
C PHE A 72 -5.70 0.59 9.95
N ALA A 73 -6.81 0.74 10.67
CA ALA A 73 -8.17 0.59 10.15
C ALA A 73 -9.10 1.40 11.05
N GLY A 74 -9.57 2.56 10.59
CA GLY A 74 -10.41 3.46 11.37
C GLY A 74 -10.46 4.87 10.80
N GLU A 75 -10.99 5.81 11.59
CA GLU A 75 -11.10 7.23 11.20
C GLU A 75 -9.78 7.98 11.36
N LEU A 76 -9.38 8.71 10.32
CA LEU A 76 -8.23 9.62 10.32
C LEU A 76 -8.65 10.96 9.73
N ALA A 77 -8.62 12.01 10.55
CA ALA A 77 -9.08 13.35 10.16
C ALA A 77 -10.51 13.38 9.55
N GLY A 78 -11.41 12.54 10.07
CA GLY A 78 -12.80 12.44 9.64
C GLY A 78 -13.03 11.64 8.35
N ARG A 79 -12.06 10.82 7.95
CA ARG A 79 -12.16 9.94 6.80
C ARG A 79 -11.75 8.52 7.21
N PRO A 80 -12.47 7.47 6.77
CA PRO A 80 -12.10 6.11 7.10
C PRO A 80 -10.93 5.64 6.24
N VAL A 81 -9.85 5.18 6.89
CA VAL A 81 -8.60 4.77 6.25
C VAL A 81 -8.27 3.34 6.65
N VAL A 82 -7.80 2.55 5.67
CA VAL A 82 -7.07 1.30 5.92
C VAL A 82 -5.63 1.49 5.49
N SER A 83 -4.68 0.95 6.25
CA SER A 83 -3.27 0.93 5.87
C SER A 83 -2.66 -0.45 6.12
N ILE A 84 -1.85 -0.91 5.18
CA ILE A 84 -1.19 -2.22 5.23
C ILE A 84 0.32 -2.00 5.16
N ALA A 85 1.05 -2.60 6.09
CA ALA A 85 2.49 -2.74 5.99
C ALA A 85 2.80 -4.08 5.33
N HIS A 86 3.59 -4.02 4.27
CA HIS A 86 4.03 -5.17 3.49
C HIS A 86 5.48 -5.53 3.88
N PRO A 87 5.93 -6.75 3.56
CA PRO A 87 7.35 -7.08 3.57
C PRO A 87 8.19 -6.07 2.80
N GLY A 88 9.47 -5.92 3.16
CA GLY A 88 10.38 -4.99 2.46
C GLY A 88 10.18 -3.50 2.78
N GLY A 89 9.27 -3.15 3.70
CA GLY A 89 9.11 -1.78 4.17
C GLY A 89 8.18 -0.91 3.33
N LEU A 90 7.46 -1.51 2.37
CA LEU A 90 6.37 -0.84 1.64
C LEU A 90 5.15 -0.71 2.57
N ARG A 91 4.47 0.43 2.48
CA ARG A 91 3.14 0.63 3.07
C ARG A 91 2.19 1.11 2.00
N THR A 92 0.98 0.54 1.98
CA THR A 92 -0.13 1.04 1.15
C THR A 92 -1.25 1.58 2.03
N SER A 93 -1.95 2.59 1.53
CA SER A 93 -3.11 3.22 2.19
C SER A 93 -4.31 3.32 1.25
N TYR A 94 -5.50 3.17 1.81
CA TYR A 94 -6.77 3.06 1.09
C TYR A 94 -7.80 3.95 1.78
N GLU A 95 -8.35 4.93 1.06
CA GLU A 95 -9.26 5.92 1.64
C GLU A 95 -10.21 6.50 0.56
N PRO A 96 -11.50 6.72 0.83
CA PRO A 96 -12.22 6.34 2.05
C PRO A 96 -12.69 4.89 2.01
N VAL A 97 -12.38 4.09 3.03
CA VAL A 97 -12.77 2.67 3.09
C VAL A 97 -13.38 2.30 4.44
N ALA A 98 -14.68 1.99 4.42
CA ALA A 98 -15.38 1.39 5.54
C ALA A 98 -14.84 -0.02 5.81
N ALA A 99 -13.95 -0.13 6.81
CA ALA A 99 -13.13 -1.32 7.03
C ALA A 99 -13.95 -2.54 7.49
N SER A 100 -13.69 -3.69 6.86
CA SER A 100 -14.08 -5.04 7.32
C SER A 100 -12.92 -5.80 7.97
N VAL A 101 -11.77 -5.13 8.11
CA VAL A 101 -10.54 -5.59 8.75
C VAL A 101 -10.22 -4.74 9.98
N ARG A 102 -9.29 -5.21 10.81
CA ARG A 102 -8.82 -4.51 12.00
C ARG A 102 -7.30 -4.50 12.05
N ALA A 103 -6.73 -3.50 12.73
CA ALA A 103 -5.29 -3.45 12.98
C ALA A 103 -4.77 -4.76 13.61
N GLY A 104 -3.56 -5.16 13.21
CA GLY A 104 -2.91 -6.41 13.59
C GLY A 104 -3.34 -7.64 12.77
N ARG A 105 -4.39 -7.56 11.94
CA ARG A 105 -4.79 -8.67 11.05
C ARG A 105 -3.77 -8.84 9.92
N ARG A 106 -3.31 -10.07 9.68
CA ARG A 106 -2.62 -10.45 8.43
C ARG A 106 -3.63 -10.63 7.30
N VAL A 107 -3.28 -10.17 6.12
CA VAL A 107 -4.10 -10.27 4.91
C VAL A 107 -3.24 -10.75 3.76
N ASP A 108 -3.81 -11.58 2.90
CA ASP A 108 -3.19 -12.01 1.66
C ASP A 108 -3.48 -11.00 0.53
N ALA A 109 -2.72 -11.08 -0.56
CA ALA A 109 -3.04 -10.32 -1.77
C ALA A 109 -4.46 -10.65 -2.26
N GLY A 110 -5.24 -9.62 -2.58
CA GLY A 110 -6.64 -9.77 -3.01
C GLY A 110 -7.64 -10.00 -1.87
N ALA A 111 -7.22 -10.02 -0.60
CA ALA A 111 -8.15 -10.07 0.51
C ALA A 111 -9.01 -8.79 0.58
N MET A 112 -10.32 -8.93 0.83
CA MET A 112 -11.21 -7.78 0.98
C MET A 112 -10.88 -6.99 2.26
N LEU A 113 -10.65 -5.69 2.11
CA LEU A 113 -10.36 -4.76 3.19
C LEU A 113 -11.62 -4.11 3.74
N GLY A 114 -12.61 -3.88 2.88
CA GLY A 114 -13.81 -3.13 3.20
C GLY A 114 -14.53 -2.63 1.95
N HIS A 115 -15.35 -1.60 2.13
CA HIS A 115 -16.16 -1.02 1.06
C HIS A 115 -15.81 0.46 0.87
N LEU A 116 -15.72 0.89 -0.38
CA LEU A 116 -15.45 2.28 -0.76
C LEU A 116 -16.62 3.18 -0.35
N GLU A 117 -16.33 4.28 0.34
CA GLU A 117 -17.37 5.27 0.65
C GLU A 117 -17.61 6.25 -0.51
N ALA A 118 -18.77 6.92 -0.46
CA ALA A 118 -19.16 7.89 -1.48
C ALA A 118 -18.36 9.19 -1.36
N GLY A 119 -18.18 9.85 -2.50
CA GLY A 119 -17.51 11.14 -2.58
C GLY A 119 -15.99 11.07 -2.39
N HIS A 120 -15.31 12.10 -2.87
CA HIS A 120 -13.90 12.39 -2.63
C HIS A 120 -13.62 13.77 -3.22
N ALA A 121 -12.94 14.64 -2.48
CA ALA A 121 -12.72 16.01 -2.96
C ALA A 121 -11.84 15.99 -4.22
N GLY A 122 -12.33 16.58 -5.32
CA GLY A 122 -11.63 16.61 -6.61
C GLY A 122 -11.85 15.36 -7.49
N CYS A 123 -12.73 14.45 -7.09
CA CYS A 123 -13.16 13.31 -7.91
C CYS A 123 -14.42 13.65 -8.71
N GLY A 124 -14.41 13.41 -10.03
CA GLY A 124 -15.57 13.59 -10.90
C GLY A 124 -16.51 12.38 -10.98
N ALA A 125 -16.20 11.28 -10.28
CA ALA A 125 -17.01 10.07 -10.20
C ALA A 125 -17.87 10.04 -8.92
N ALA A 126 -18.80 9.09 -8.83
CA ALA A 126 -19.66 8.91 -7.64
C ALA A 126 -18.84 8.58 -6.37
N ALA A 127 -17.70 7.90 -6.55
CA ALA A 127 -16.70 7.68 -5.52
C ALA A 127 -15.31 7.59 -6.17
N CYS A 128 -14.28 7.96 -5.41
CA CYS A 128 -12.90 7.65 -5.76
C CYS A 128 -12.17 7.06 -4.58
N LEU A 129 -11.41 6.00 -4.83
CA LEU A 129 -10.44 5.50 -3.88
C LEU A 129 -9.13 6.26 -4.05
N HIS A 130 -8.72 7.01 -3.04
CA HIS A 130 -7.35 7.45 -2.87
C HIS A 130 -6.50 6.26 -2.44
N TRP A 131 -5.55 5.88 -3.29
CA TRP A 131 -4.61 4.79 -3.07
C TRP A 131 -3.19 5.33 -3.01
N GLY A 132 -2.57 5.24 -1.84
CA GLY A 132 -1.22 5.76 -1.58
C GLY A 132 -0.20 4.64 -1.37
N ALA A 133 1.06 4.95 -1.63
CA ALA A 133 2.20 4.09 -1.33
C ALA A 133 3.39 4.89 -0.81
N MET A 134 4.10 4.33 0.16
CA MET A 134 5.33 4.91 0.69
C MET A 134 6.31 3.85 1.17
N TRP A 135 7.61 4.17 1.12
CA TRP A 135 8.66 3.40 1.77
C TRP A 135 9.04 4.00 3.11
N GLY A 136 9.55 3.15 3.99
CA GLY A 136 10.11 3.55 5.27
C GLY A 136 9.06 3.87 6.34
N PRO A 137 9.49 4.39 7.50
CA PRO A 137 8.59 4.75 8.59
C PRO A 137 7.81 6.03 8.26
N ALA A 138 6.63 6.21 8.88
CA ALA A 138 5.82 7.42 8.69
C ALA A 138 6.57 8.73 9.01
N SER A 139 7.54 8.70 9.93
CA SER A 139 8.38 9.84 10.30
C SER A 139 9.39 10.26 9.21
N ARG A 140 9.66 9.38 8.24
CA ARG A 140 10.53 9.61 7.08
C ARG A 140 9.91 8.92 5.86
N ALA A 141 8.66 9.27 5.58
CA ALA A 141 7.90 8.68 4.49
C ALA A 141 8.45 9.13 3.13
N ASP A 142 8.93 8.17 2.36
CA ASP A 142 9.28 8.35 0.95
C ASP A 142 8.09 7.91 0.10
N TYR A 143 7.20 8.86 -0.19
CA TYR A 143 6.03 8.60 -1.02
C TYR A 143 6.44 8.24 -2.46
N VAL A 144 5.78 7.23 -3.02
CA VAL A 144 6.06 6.75 -4.37
C VAL A 144 4.77 6.63 -5.16
N ASP A 145 4.88 6.72 -6.49
CA ASP A 145 3.75 6.47 -7.39
C ASP A 145 3.35 4.98 -7.31
N PRO A 146 2.15 4.65 -6.79
CA PRO A 146 1.72 3.27 -6.65
C PRO A 146 1.47 2.60 -8.01
N LEU A 147 1.22 3.35 -9.09
CA LEU A 147 1.02 2.78 -10.42
C LEU A 147 2.28 2.10 -10.95
N GLY A 148 3.46 2.63 -10.61
CA GLY A 148 4.74 2.01 -10.97
C GLY A 148 4.97 0.65 -10.32
N LEU A 149 4.23 0.32 -9.27
CA LEU A 149 4.34 -0.93 -8.53
C LEU A 149 3.37 -2.02 -9.02
N VAL A 150 2.40 -1.69 -9.88
CA VAL A 150 1.35 -2.65 -10.31
C VAL A 150 1.88 -3.65 -11.35
N VAL A 151 1.34 -4.88 -11.33
CA VAL A 151 1.70 -5.99 -12.24
C VAL A 151 1.68 -5.60 -13.71
N ASP A 152 0.77 -4.70 -14.10
CA ASP A 152 0.48 -4.34 -15.49
C ASP A 152 1.48 -3.36 -16.15
N THR A 153 2.53 -2.89 -15.48
CA THR A 153 3.47 -1.94 -16.10
C THR A 153 4.13 -2.57 -17.34
N PRO A 154 3.78 -2.16 -18.57
CA PRO A 154 4.33 -2.77 -19.77
C PRO A 154 5.81 -2.42 -19.84
N ILE A 155 6.67 -3.43 -19.95
CA ILE A 155 8.09 -3.18 -20.22
C ILE A 155 8.17 -2.52 -21.60
N ARG A 156 8.71 -1.31 -21.66
CA ARG A 156 9.01 -0.58 -22.89
C ARG A 156 10.51 -0.36 -22.94
N LEU A 157 11.14 -0.79 -24.04
CA LEU A 157 12.54 -0.48 -24.29
C LEU A 157 12.64 1.00 -24.69
N LYS A 158 13.69 1.67 -24.20
CA LYS A 158 14.05 3.01 -24.69
C LYS A 158 14.31 2.92 -26.20
N PRO A 159 13.66 3.74 -27.03
CA PRO A 159 14.01 3.82 -28.44
C PRO A 159 15.48 4.16 -28.59
N VAL A 160 16.22 3.36 -29.36
CA VAL A 160 17.60 3.65 -29.76
C VAL A 160 17.55 4.67 -30.89
N ARG A 161 17.47 5.95 -30.56
CA ARG A 161 17.80 7.08 -31.43
C ARG A 161 18.01 8.33 -30.58
#